data_AF-A0A831R4D4-F1
#
_entry.id   AF-A0A831R4D4-F1
#
_cell.length_a   1.000
_cell.length_b   1.000
_cell.length_c   1.000
_cell.angle_alpha   90.00
_cell.angle_beta   90.00
_cell.angle_gamma   90.00
#
_symmetry.space_group_name_H-M   'P 1'
#
loop_
_entity.id
_entity.type
_entity.pdbx_description
1 polymer ?
#
loop_
_entity_poly.entity_id
_entity_poly.type
_entity_poly.pdbx_seq_one_letter_code
_entity_poly.pdbx_strand_id
1 'polypeptide(L)' 'MKVLRLAEVQDKTGLARSTLYKYINAGTFPRPICLGGRSVGWIDSEVHEWLQEKQVQRDMTHEASRGWGL' A
#
# COMPACT_ATOMS: atom_id res chain seq x y z
N MET A 1 10.64 -10.52 8.75
CA MET A 1 9.28 -10.77 8.23
C MET A 1 8.30 -10.62 9.39
N LYS A 2 7.40 -9.63 9.33
CA LYS A 2 6.41 -9.32 10.38
C LYS A 2 5.02 -9.29 9.73
N VAL A 3 3.99 -9.71 10.47
CA VAL A 3 2.59 -9.53 10.07
C VAL A 3 2.04 -8.28 10.75
N LEU A 4 1.47 -7.38 9.96
CA LEU A 4 0.84 -6.14 10.42
C LEU A 4 -0.67 -6.35 10.59
N ARG A 5 -1.22 -5.91 11.72
CA ARG A 5 -2.67 -5.77 11.91
C ARG A 5 -3.16 -4.47 11.26
N LEU A 6 -4.47 -4.35 11.08
CA LEU A 6 -5.08 -3.20 10.41
C LEU A 6 -4.59 -1.85 10.97
N ALA A 7 -4.53 -1.69 12.30
CA ALA A 7 -4.04 -0.47 12.92
C ALA A 7 -2.59 -0.13 12.54
N GLU A 8 -1.71 -1.13 12.49
CA GLU A 8 -0.31 -0.97 12.07
C GLU A 8 -0.21 -0.63 10.58
N VAL A 9 -1.08 -1.19 9.74
CA VAL A 9 -1.15 -0.82 8.31
C VAL A 9 -1.62 0.62 8.14
N GLN A 10 -2.63 1.05 8.91
CA GLN A 10 -3.09 2.44 8.89
C GLN A 10 -2.00 3.41 9.34
N ASP A 11 -1.27 3.09 10.41
CA ASP A 11 -0.13 3.87 10.89
C ASP A 11 0.99 3.94 9.84
N LYS A 12 1.39 2.79 9.29
CA LYS A 12 2.47 2.71 8.30
C LYS A 12 2.15 3.41 6.97
N THR A 13 0.90 3.39 6.53
CA THR A 13 0.48 3.96 5.23
C THR A 13 -0.12 5.35 5.34
N GLY A 14 -0.52 5.79 6.53
CA GLY A 14 -1.31 7.01 6.74
C GLY A 14 -2.74 6.93 6.18
N LEU A 15 -3.18 5.76 5.69
CA LEU A 15 -4.49 5.60 5.07
C LEU A 15 -5.57 5.23 6.09
N ALA A 16 -6.76 5.80 5.91
CA ALA A 16 -7.95 5.35 6.63
C ALA A 16 -8.35 3.94 6.20
N ARG A 17 -9.00 3.19 7.12
CA ARG A 17 -9.54 1.85 6.88
C ARG A 17 -10.35 1.76 5.58
N SER A 18 -11.27 2.70 5.35
CA SER A 18 -12.13 2.69 4.15
C SER A 18 -11.33 2.79 2.86
N THR A 19 -10.27 3.61 2.83
CA THR A 19 -9.38 3.74 1.68
C THR A 19 -8.59 2.46 1.43
N LEU A 20 -8.10 1.81 2.49
CA LEU A 20 -7.44 0.50 2.36
C LEU A 20 -8.37 -0.53 1.72
N TYR A 21 -9.62 -0.65 2.21
CA TYR A 21 -10.58 -1.59 1.60
C TYR A 21 -10.97 -1.20 0.17
N LYS A 22 -11.04 0.10 -0.15
CA LYS A 22 -11.24 0.57 -1.52
C LYS A 22 -10.10 0.10 -2.43
N TYR A 23 -8.85 0.23 -2.02
CA TYR A 23 -7.70 -0.21 -2.81
C TYR A 23 -7.59 -1.73 -2.90
N ILE A 24 -7.91 -2.45 -1.82
CA ILE A 24 -8.01 -3.91 -1.82
C ILE A 24 -9.06 -4.38 -2.85
N ASN A 25 -10.24 -3.77 -2.85
CA ASN A 25 -11.31 -4.09 -3.81
C ASN A 25 -10.92 -3.71 -5.25
N ALA A 26 -10.16 -2.65 -5.42
CA ALA A 26 -9.61 -2.26 -6.72
C ALA A 26 -8.39 -3.10 -7.16
N GLY A 27 -7.91 -4.03 -6.32
CA GLY A 27 -6.73 -4.84 -6.61
C GLY A 27 -5.41 -4.06 -6.62
N THR A 28 -5.39 -2.87 -6.02
CA THR A 28 -4.24 -1.96 -6.02
C THR A 28 -3.53 -1.89 -4.67
N PHE A 29 -3.93 -2.72 -3.69
CA PHE A 29 -3.26 -2.86 -2.39
C PHE A 29 -3.22 -4.35 -2.00
N PRO A 30 -2.17 -4.82 -1.29
CA PRO A 30 -2.05 -6.21 -0.88
C PRO A 30 -3.29 -6.72 -0.13
N ARG A 31 -3.73 -7.94 -0.46
CA ARG A 31 -4.84 -8.58 0.24
C ARG A 31 -4.38 -9.11 1.59
N PRO A 32 -5.18 -8.97 2.66
CA PRO A 32 -4.83 -9.56 3.93
C PRO A 32 -4.82 -11.09 3.86
N ILE A 33 -3.90 -11.70 4.60
CA ILE A 33 -3.90 -13.14 4.85
C ILE A 33 -4.74 -13.48 6.08
N CYS A 34 -5.41 -14.64 6.05
CA CYS A 34 -6.11 -15.18 7.20
C CYS A 34 -5.09 -15.75 8.19
N LEU A 35 -5.17 -15.34 9.45
CA LEU A 35 -4.30 -15.83 10.54
C LEU A 35 -5.04 -16.84 11.45
N GLY A 36 -6.28 -17.20 11.07
CA GLY A 36 -7.17 -18.06 11.85
C GLY A 36 -8.38 -17.32 12.42
N GLY A 37 -9.53 -18.00 12.44
CA GLY A 37 -10.79 -17.42 12.89
C GLY A 37 -11.17 -16.17 12.10
N ARG A 38 -11.46 -15.08 12.81
CA ARG A 38 -11.76 -13.76 12.20
C ARG A 38 -10.52 -12.84 12.12
N SER A 39 -9.34 -13.36 12.46
CA SER A 39 -8.11 -12.59 12.47
C SER A 39 -7.47 -12.56 11.09
N VAL A 40 -7.11 -11.36 10.65
CA VAL A 40 -6.36 -11.12 9.42
C VAL A 40 -5.16 -10.22 9.68
N GLY A 41 -4.21 -10.22 8.75
CA GLY A 41 -3.06 -9.31 8.72
C GLY A 41 -2.40 -9.23 7.35
N TRP A 42 -1.40 -8.37 7.22
CA TRP A 42 -0.66 -8.15 5.99
C TRP A 42 0.82 -8.45 6.20
N ILE A 43 1.51 -8.93 5.18
CA ILE A 43 2.97 -9.07 5.25
C ILE A 43 3.60 -7.69 5.17
N ASP A 44 4.48 -7.36 6.11
CA ASP A 44 5.12 -6.05 6.21
C ASP A 44 5.87 -5.61 4.94
N SER A 45 6.49 -6.56 4.24
CA SER A 45 7.22 -6.31 2.99
C SER A 45 6.29 -5.98 1.83
N GLU A 46 5.14 -6.63 1.70
CA GLU A 46 4.15 -6.32 0.65
C GLU A 46 3.61 -4.90 0.80
N VAL A 47 3.32 -4.47 2.04
CA VAL A 47 2.90 -3.10 2.32
C VAL A 47 4.01 -2.10 2.03
N HIS A 48 5.27 -2.47 2.32
CA HIS A 48 6.42 -1.63 2.02
C HIS A 48 6.70 -1.49 0.52
N GLU A 49 6.63 -2.58 -0.24
CA GLU A 49 6.74 -2.60 -1.70
C GLU A 49 5.66 -1.71 -2.33
N TRP A 50 4.42 -1.83 -1.87
CA TRP A 50 3.34 -0.95 -2.31
C TRP A 50 3.63 0.55 -2.08
N LEU A 51 4.22 0.92 -0.94
CA LEU A 51 4.62 2.31 -0.68
C LEU A 51 5.74 2.77 -1.61
N GLN A 52 6.71 1.90 -1.89
CA GLN A 52 7.78 2.18 -2.86
C GLN A 52 7.22 2.39 -4.26
N GLU A 53 6.24 1.59 -4.70
CA GLU A 53 5.54 1.80 -5.97
C GLU A 53 4.89 3.20 -6.02
N LYS A 54 4.21 3.63 -4.94
CA LYS A 54 3.64 4.98 -4.87
C LYS A 54 4.70 6.07 -4.95
N GLN A 55 5.85 5.88 -4.33
CA GLN A 55 6.98 6.80 -4.43
C GLN A 55 7.49 6.89 -5.87
N VAL A 56 7.74 5.76 -6.52
CA VAL A 56 8.21 5.72 -7.92
C VAL A 56 7.19 6.37 -8.87
N GLN A 57 5.90 6.07 -8.71
CA GLN A 57 4.85 6.69 -9.53
C GLN A 57 4.78 8.21 -9.35
N ARG A 58 4.92 8.69 -8.12
CA ARG A 58 5.01 10.13 -7.83
C ARG A 58 6.22 10.74 -8.54
N ASP A 59 7.39 10.11 -8.43
CA ASP A 59 8.65 10.64 -8.97
C ASP A 59 8.61 10.66 -10.52
N MET A 60 8.15 9.58 -11.15
CA MET A 60 7.92 9.51 -12.60
C MET A 60 6.92 10.57 -13.09
N THR A 61 5.83 10.81 -12.36
CA THR A 61 4.86 11.85 -12.72
C THR A 61 5.51 13.24 -12.65
N HIS A 62 6.38 13.49 -11.67
CA HIS A 62 7.12 14.75 -11.57
C HIS A 62 8.16 14.92 -12.68
N GLU A 63 8.83 13.85 -13.11
CA GLU A 63 9.81 13.88 -14.21
C GLU A 63 9.14 14.08 -15.56
N ALA A 64 8.05 13.38 -15.86
CA ALA A 64 7.26 13.57 -17.07
C ALA A 64 6.70 14.99 -17.17
N SER A 65 6.28 15.58 -16.04
CA SER A 65 5.79 16.96 -16.00
C SER A 65 6.90 18.02 -16.13
N ARG A 66 8.17 17.65 -15.91
CA ARG A 66 9.31 18.56 -16.00
C ARG A 66 9.79 18.82 -17.42
N GLY A 67 9.19 18.18 -18.42
CA GLY A 67 9.47 18.45 -19.82
C GLY A 67 10.85 17.98 -20.24
N TRP A 68 10.91 16.84 -20.92
CA TRP A 68 11.89 16.71 -21.97
C TRP A 68 11.39 17.51 -23.17
N GLY A 69 11.66 18.82 -23.11
CA GLY A 69 11.75 19.65 -24.29
C GLY A 69 13.07 19.34 -24.98
N LEU A 70 13.06 18.33 -25.84
CA LEU A 70 13.94 18.19 -26.99
C LEU A 70 13.06 17.84 -28.20
#